data_AF-A0A938CIH7-F1
#
_entry.id   AF-A0A938CIH7-F1
#
_cell.length_a   1.000
_cell.length_b   1.000
_cell.length_c   1.000
_cell.angle_alpha   90.00
_cell.angle_beta   90.00
_cell.angle_gamma   90.00
#
_symmetry.space_group_name_H-M   'P 1'
#
loop_
_entity.id
_entity.type
_entity.pdbx_description
1 polymer ?
#
loop_
_entity_poly.entity_id
_entity_poly.type
_entity_poly.pdbx_seq_one_letter_code
_entity_poly.pdbx_strand_id
1 'polypeptide(L)'
;GHCARFMNDGGVRFWEMAPHGELAGTGVCLARPGEEYVVYSPTAGAFTVDLSATGEGPLDARWYNPETGELAPAAEVLGGRVAEFAPPFAADAVLHLKRKER
;
A
#
# COMPACT_ATOMS: atom_id res chain seq x y z
N GLY A 1 -11.35 -21.48 3.24
CA GLY A 1 -11.75 -20.18 2.67
C GLY A 1 -10.53 -19.43 2.21
N HIS A 2 -10.54 -18.87 1.00
CA HIS A 2 -9.37 -18.22 0.39
C HIS A 2 -8.80 -17.05 1.22
N CYS A 3 -9.60 -16.41 2.07
CA CYS A 3 -9.15 -15.36 3.00
C CYS A 3 -8.10 -15.85 4.02
N ALA A 4 -8.14 -17.13 4.45
CA ALA A 4 -7.20 -17.64 5.45
C ALA A 4 -5.80 -17.93 4.88
N ARG A 5 -5.70 -18.20 3.57
CA ARG A 5 -4.42 -18.58 2.94
C ARG A 5 -3.55 -17.36 2.64
N PHE A 6 -4.15 -16.23 2.27
CA PHE A 6 -3.43 -14.97 2.10
C PHE A 6 -2.88 -14.44 3.43
N MET A 7 -3.65 -14.65 4.49
CA MET A 7 -3.38 -14.20 5.85
C MET A 7 -2.21 -14.95 6.53
N ASN A 8 -1.89 -16.17 6.09
CA ASN A 8 -0.84 -17.01 6.69
C ASN A 8 0.42 -17.16 5.81
N ASP A 9 0.31 -17.03 4.49
CA ASP A 9 1.41 -17.29 3.53
C ASP A 9 2.06 -16.00 2.98
N GLY A 10 1.37 -14.85 3.07
CA GLY A 10 1.76 -13.61 2.37
C GLY A 10 2.78 -12.72 3.08
N GLY A 11 3.18 -13.02 4.32
CA GLY A 11 4.15 -12.21 5.08
C GLY A 11 3.70 -10.78 5.40
N VAL A 12 2.42 -10.46 5.16
CA VAL A 12 1.80 -9.20 5.55
C VAL A 12 1.45 -9.34 7.03
N ARG A 13 2.13 -8.57 7.88
CA ARG A 13 1.86 -8.56 9.33
C ARG A 13 0.66 -7.65 9.61
N PHE A 14 -0.49 -7.97 9.00
CA PHE A 14 -1.72 -7.18 9.12
C PHE A 14 -2.19 -7.09 10.59
N TRP A 15 -1.82 -8.07 11.43
CA TRP A 15 -2.05 -8.04 12.88
C TRP A 15 -1.22 -6.98 13.62
N GLU A 16 -0.18 -6.41 13.00
CA GLU A 16 0.60 -5.27 13.50
C GLU A 16 0.27 -3.95 12.79
N MET A 17 -0.68 -3.96 11.85
CA MET A 17 -1.12 -2.77 11.12
C MET A 17 -2.37 -2.19 11.78
N ALA A 18 -2.42 -0.86 11.88
CA ALA A 18 -3.58 -0.14 12.37
C ALA A 18 -4.26 0.63 11.22
N PRO A 19 -5.59 0.83 11.28
CA PRO A 19 -6.26 1.69 10.33
C PRO A 19 -5.77 3.14 10.53
N HIS A 20 -5.14 3.67 9.49
CA HIS A 20 -4.58 5.01 9.42
C HIS A 20 -5.18 5.76 8.24
N GLY A 21 -6.50 5.94 8.27
CA GLY A 21 -7.22 6.66 7.21
C GLY A 21 -6.69 8.08 6.98
N GLU A 22 -6.06 8.70 8.00
CA GLU A 22 -5.44 10.02 7.86
C GLU A 22 -4.20 10.05 6.96
N LEU A 23 -3.53 8.91 6.75
CA LEU A 23 -2.31 8.82 5.94
C LEU A 23 -2.60 8.70 4.44
N ALA A 24 -3.83 8.40 4.05
CA ALA A 24 -4.22 8.25 2.65
C ALA A 24 -5.36 9.19 2.28
N GLY A 25 -5.23 9.88 1.15
CA GLY A 25 -6.30 10.74 0.63
C GLY A 25 -7.62 10.01 0.34
N THR A 26 -7.59 8.68 0.22
CA THR A 26 -8.78 7.83 0.03
C THR A 26 -9.56 7.58 1.33
N GLY A 27 -8.98 7.85 2.50
CA GLY A 27 -9.57 7.58 3.81
C GLY A 27 -9.51 6.11 4.24
N VAL A 28 -9.01 5.20 3.39
CA VAL A 28 -8.89 3.76 3.69
C VAL A 28 -7.43 3.32 3.55
N CYS A 29 -6.73 3.29 4.67
CA CYS A 29 -5.33 2.88 4.75
C CYS A 29 -5.11 2.04 6.00
N LEU A 30 -4.39 0.93 5.83
CA LEU A 30 -3.85 0.08 6.89
C LEU A 30 -2.35 0.25 6.84
N ALA A 31 -1.78 0.86 7.87
CA ALA A 31 -0.36 1.14 7.91
C ALA A 31 0.27 0.66 9.20
N ARG A 32 1.54 0.31 9.09
CA ARG A 32 2.49 0.25 10.18
C ARG A 32 3.53 1.34 9.92
N PRO A 33 3.37 2.51 10.55
CA PRO A 33 4.27 3.64 10.38
C PRO A 33 5.74 3.19 10.56
N GLY A 34 6.57 3.40 9.54
CA GLY A 34 7.98 3.00 9.54
C GLY A 34 8.34 1.77 8.71
N GLU A 35 7.38 0.90 8.38
CA GLU A 35 7.66 -0.43 7.82
C GLU A 35 6.82 -0.80 6.60
N GLU A 36 5.49 -0.78 6.70
CA GLU A 36 4.61 -1.33 5.66
C GLU A 36 3.25 -0.62 5.63
N TYR A 37 2.71 -0.37 4.44
CA TYR A 37 1.48 0.40 4.23
C TYR A 37 0.64 -0.29 3.15
N VAL A 38 -0.65 -0.38 3.38
CA VAL A 38 -1.65 -0.95 2.48
C VAL A 38 -2.75 0.07 2.31
N VAL A 39 -2.89 0.63 1.12
CA VAL A 39 -3.91 1.64 0.83
C VAL A 39 -4.92 1.04 -0.14
N TYR A 40 -6.20 1.19 0.17
CA TYR A 40 -7.28 0.81 -0.71
C TYR A 40 -7.79 2.05 -1.44
N SER A 41 -7.84 1.98 -2.77
CA SER A 41 -8.44 2.99 -3.62
C SER A 41 -9.64 2.40 -4.36
N PRO A 42 -10.87 2.82 -4.04
CA PRO A 42 -12.07 2.40 -4.76
C PRO A 42 -12.23 3.06 -6.14
N THR A 43 -11.35 4.01 -6.47
CA THR A 43 -11.42 4.81 -7.69
C THR A 43 -10.08 4.82 -8.39
N ALA A 44 -10.10 4.96 -9.73
CA ALA A 44 -8.90 5.16 -10.55
C ALA A 44 -8.22 6.53 -10.35
N GLY A 45 -8.67 7.32 -9.38
CA GLY A 45 -8.11 8.64 -9.08
C GLY A 45 -6.74 8.55 -8.40
N ALA A 46 -5.88 9.52 -8.70
CA ALA A 46 -4.64 9.70 -7.96
C ALA A 46 -4.95 10.05 -6.50
N PHE A 47 -4.18 9.48 -5.57
CA PHE A 47 -4.28 9.76 -4.16
C PHE A 47 -2.90 9.94 -3.54
N THR A 48 -2.83 10.74 -2.49
CA THR A 48 -1.59 10.94 -1.74
C THR A 48 -1.50 9.97 -0.58
N VAL A 49 -0.29 9.48 -0.32
CA VAL A 49 0.04 8.67 0.85
C VAL A 49 1.18 9.35 1.59
N ASP A 50 0.98 9.59 2.89
CA ASP A 50 2.02 10.11 3.77
C ASP A 50 2.98 8.98 4.17
N LEU A 51 4.21 9.04 3.65
CA LEU A 51 5.30 8.13 3.98
C LEU A 51 6.37 8.82 4.82
N SER A 52 6.08 9.96 5.44
CA SER A 52 7.05 10.68 6.27
C SER A 52 7.54 9.84 7.46
N ALA A 53 6.74 8.89 7.94
CA ALA A 53 7.12 7.99 9.02
C ALA A 53 8.15 6.89 8.63
N THR A 54 8.41 6.62 7.34
CA THR A 54 9.37 5.58 6.91
C THR A 54 10.83 6.01 6.89
N GLY A 55 11.09 7.32 6.98
CA GLY A 55 12.42 7.89 6.78
C GLY A 55 12.87 7.86 5.32
N GLU A 56 14.01 8.48 5.03
CA GLU A 56 14.56 8.58 3.68
C GLU A 56 15.17 7.24 3.24
N GLY A 57 14.35 6.37 2.65
CA GLY A 57 14.77 5.06 2.15
C GLY A 57 13.90 4.56 0.99
N PRO A 58 14.40 3.65 0.16
CA PRO A 58 13.61 3.07 -0.92
C PRO A 58 12.52 2.15 -0.37
N LEU A 59 11.31 2.31 -0.90
CA LEU A 59 10.17 1.43 -0.67
C LEU A 59 9.87 0.63 -1.94
N ASP A 60 9.56 -0.65 -1.73
CA ASP A 60 8.97 -1.51 -2.73
C ASP A 60 7.47 -1.21 -2.79
N ALA A 61 7.02 -0.73 -3.95
CA ALA A 61 5.65 -0.33 -4.19
C ALA A 61 5.03 -1.28 -5.23
N ARG A 62 3.87 -1.86 -4.92
CA ARG A 62 3.18 -2.82 -5.78
C ARG A 62 1.69 -2.54 -5.79
N TRP A 63 1.10 -2.64 -6.98
CA TRP A 63 -0.33 -2.56 -7.19
C TRP A 63 -0.93 -3.95 -7.24
N TYR A 64 -2.08 -4.11 -6.63
CA TYR A 64 -2.88 -5.32 -6.66
C TYR A 64 -4.32 -4.98 -7.05
N ASN A 65 -4.85 -5.67 -8.04
CA ASN A 65 -6.24 -5.57 -8.43
C ASN A 65 -7.05 -6.64 -7.68
N PRO A 66 -7.93 -6.28 -6.74
CA PRO A 66 -8.72 -7.25 -5.99
C PRO A 66 -9.83 -7.91 -6.81
N GLU A 67 -10.23 -7.32 -7.95
CA GLU A 67 -11.25 -7.86 -8.85
C GLU A 67 -10.70 -8.99 -9.74
N THR A 68 -9.50 -8.79 -10.29
CA THR A 68 -8.86 -9.76 -11.21
C THR A 68 -7.76 -10.60 -10.56
N GLY A 69 -7.22 -10.16 -9.41
CA GLY A 69 -6.05 -10.73 -8.77
C GLY A 69 -4.72 -10.36 -9.43
N GLU A 70 -4.72 -9.41 -10.38
CA GLU A 70 -3.52 -8.99 -11.11
C GLU A 70 -2.57 -8.17 -10.21
N LEU A 71 -1.28 -8.45 -10.33
CA LEU A 71 -0.21 -7.71 -9.65
C LEU A 71 0.55 -6.89 -10.68
N ALA A 72 0.64 -5.58 -10.47
CA ALA A 72 1.45 -4.68 -11.29
C ALA A 72 2.55 -4.03 -10.45
N PRO A 73 3.78 -3.88 -10.98
CA PRO A 73 4.82 -3.13 -10.29
C PRO A 73 4.43 -1.65 -10.22
N ALA A 74 4.67 -0.99 -9.09
CA ALA A 74 4.62 0.46 -9.03
C ALA A 74 6.03 1.04 -9.23
N ALA A 75 6.12 2.35 -9.48
CA ALA A 75 7.39 3.04 -9.57
C ALA A 75 8.15 2.99 -8.24
N GLU A 76 9.47 3.06 -8.29
CA GLU A 76 10.29 3.18 -7.07
C GLU A 76 9.90 4.44 -6.30
N VAL A 77 9.53 4.27 -5.03
CA VAL A 77 9.15 5.37 -4.16
C VAL A 77 10.13 5.51 -3.02
N LEU A 78 10.52 6.74 -2.76
CA LEU A 78 11.31 7.10 -1.58
C LEU A 78 10.36 7.46 -0.43
N GLY A 79 10.68 6.94 0.74
CA GLY A 79 10.05 7.28 2.01
C GLY A 79 10.47 8.66 2.49
N GLY A 80 9.90 9.07 3.63
CA GLY A 80 10.20 10.36 4.25
C GLY A 80 9.42 11.53 3.67
N ARG A 81 8.53 11.28 2.69
CA ARG A 81 7.71 12.31 2.04
C ARG A 81 6.28 11.84 1.81
N VAL A 82 5.39 12.80 1.59
CA VAL A 82 4.08 12.53 0.98
C VAL A 82 4.31 12.23 -0.50
N ALA A 83 3.84 11.07 -0.96
CA ALA A 83 3.95 10.65 -2.35
C ALA A 83 2.55 10.49 -2.96
N GLU A 84 2.40 10.92 -4.21
CA GLU A 84 1.18 10.72 -4.97
C GLU A 84 1.27 9.42 -5.78
N PHE A 85 0.19 8.66 -5.78
CA PHE A 85 0.07 7.38 -6.46
C PHE A 85 -1.16 7.39 -7.34
N ALA A 86 -0.97 7.02 -8.60
CA ALA A 86 -2.05 6.81 -9.55
C ALA A 86 -2.16 5.31 -9.87
N PRO A 87 -3.30 4.66 -9.58
CA PRO A 87 -3.49 3.26 -9.93
C PRO A 87 -3.46 3.08 -11.47
N PRO A 88 -2.80 2.04 -11.99
CA PRO A 88 -2.78 1.76 -13.43
C PRO A 88 -4.08 1.13 -13.94
N PHE A 89 -5.01 0.83 -13.05
CA PHE A 89 -6.28 0.16 -13.35
C PHE A 89 -7.44 1.16 -13.37
N ALA A 90 -8.44 0.91 -14.21
CA ALA A 90 -9.65 1.74 -14.28
C ALA A 90 -10.69 1.41 -13.17
N ALA A 91 -10.34 0.53 -12.22
CA ALA A 91 -11.23 -0.04 -11.20
C ALA A 91 -10.58 0.07 -9.80
N ASP A 92 -11.13 -0.67 -8.82
CA ASP A 92 -10.55 -0.79 -7.48
C ASP A 92 -9.10 -1.25 -7.54
N ALA A 93 -8.24 -0.62 -6.74
CA ALA A 93 -6.83 -0.94 -6.67
C ALA A 93 -6.34 -0.91 -5.22
N VAL A 94 -5.49 -1.86 -4.87
CA VAL A 94 -4.78 -1.91 -3.59
C VAL A 94 -3.33 -1.59 -3.84
N LEU A 95 -2.82 -0.57 -3.15
CA LEU A 95 -1.42 -0.23 -3.13
C LEU A 95 -0.76 -0.86 -1.91
N HIS A 96 0.24 -1.71 -2.14
CA HIS A 96 1.10 -2.25 -1.09
C HIS A 96 2.47 -1.59 -1.17
N LEU A 97 2.88 -0.97 -0.06
CA LEU A 97 4.16 -0.32 0.10
C LEU A 97 4.89 -1.00 1.24
N LYS A 98 6.12 -1.45 0.97
CA LYS A 98 6.97 -2.08 1.97
C LYS A 98 8.33 -1.44 1.94
N ARG A 99 8.87 -1.08 3.11
CA ARG A 99 10.25 -0.63 3.20
C ARG A 99 11.18 -1.75 2.74
N LYS A 100 12.11 -1.42 1.86
CA LYS A 100 13.15 -2.36 1.42
C LYS A 100 14.21 -2.40 2.53
N GLU A 101 14.23 -3.47 3.32
CA GLU A 101 15.35 -3.72 4.24
C GLU A 101 16.61 -3.94 3.41
N ARG A 102 17.67 -3.18 3.73
CA ARG A 102 18.98 -3.22 3.09
C ARG A 102 19.84 -4.30 3.72
#